data_AF-A0A7V5V347-F1
#
_entry.id   AF-A0A7V5V347-F1
#
_cell.length_a   1.000
_cell.length_b   1.000
_cell.length_c   1.000
_cell.angle_alpha   90.00
_cell.angle_beta   90.00
_cell.angle_gamma   90.00
#
_symmetry.space_group_name_H-M   'P 1'
#
loop_
_entity.id
_entity.type
_entity.pdbx_description
1 polymer ?
#
loop_
_entity_poly.entity_id
_entity_poly.type
_entity_poly.pdbx_seq_one_letter_code
_entity_poly.pdbx_strand_id
1 'polypeptide(L)'
;MKKANLLPLLAALFLCFNISAADNEKIYQQEKTVVTASRYEQAQDDIIPSITVIDREDILNLQAINILDLLALQQGIDVARNGGNGT
;
A
#
# COMPACT_ATOMS: atom_id res chain seq x y z
N MET A 1 4.79 -29.94 56.59
CA MET A 1 4.71 -29.88 55.12
C MET A 1 5.24 -28.51 54.69
N LYS A 2 6.44 -28.46 54.08
CA LYS A 2 7.18 -27.21 53.77
C LYS A 2 6.36 -26.37 52.78
N LYS A 3 6.06 -25.12 53.15
CA LYS A 3 5.41 -24.15 52.26
C LYS A 3 6.33 -23.92 51.05
N ALA A 4 5.89 -24.29 49.86
CA ALA A 4 6.64 -24.03 48.64
C ALA A 4 6.64 -22.51 48.39
N ASN A 5 7.83 -21.92 48.34
CA ASN A 5 7.98 -20.49 48.05
C ASN A 5 7.57 -20.25 46.59
N LEU A 6 6.35 -19.74 46.38
CA LEU A 6 5.72 -19.51 45.08
C LEU A 6 6.30 -18.29 44.33
N LEU A 7 7.05 -17.45 45.04
CA LEU A 7 7.61 -16.19 44.55
C LEU A 7 8.58 -16.35 43.35
N PRO A 8 9.56 -17.28 43.35
CA PRO A 8 10.43 -17.50 42.18
C PRO A 8 9.69 -18.05 40.95
N LEU A 9 8.59 -18.79 41.15
CA LEU A 9 7.80 -19.33 40.04
C LEU A 9 7.06 -18.21 39.29
N LEU A 10 6.53 -17.23 40.03
CA LEU A 10 5.84 -16.08 39.44
C LEU A 10 6.82 -15.15 38.68
N ALA A 11 8.04 -14.98 39.19
CA ALA A 11 9.08 -14.19 38.52
C ALA A 11 9.55 -14.86 37.21
N ALA A 12 9.66 -16.19 37.18
CA ALA A 12 10.01 -16.94 35.97
C ALA A 12 8.92 -16.82 34.89
N LEU A 13 7.63 -16.77 35.28
CA LEU A 13 6.52 -16.60 34.35
C LEU A 13 6.51 -15.20 33.71
N PHE A 14 6.95 -14.18 34.46
CA PHE A 14 7.06 -12.80 33.95
C PHE A 14 8.17 -12.62 32.90
N LEU A 15 9.29 -13.36 33.02
CA LEU A 15 10.39 -13.29 32.04
C LEU A 15 10.00 -13.89 30.67
N CYS A 16 9.15 -14.92 30.65
CA CYS A 16 8.74 -15.60 29.41
C CYS A 16 7.67 -14.84 28.61
N PHE A 17 7.05 -13.79 29.17
CA PHE A 17 5.97 -13.06 28.50
C PHE A 17 6.45 -12.14 27.36
N ASN A 18 7.76 -11.87 27.26
CA ASN A 18 8.35 -11.00 26.24
C ASN A 18 8.89 -11.75 25.01
N ILE A 19 8.38 -12.95 24.71
CA ILE A 19 8.57 -13.53 23.37
C ILE A 19 7.59 -12.80 22.43
N SER A 20 7.94 -11.56 22.10
CA SER A 20 7.35 -10.89 20.95
C SER A 20 7.78 -11.68 19.72
N ALA A 21 6.81 -12.27 19.04
CA ALA A 21 7.01 -12.77 17.69
C ALA A 21 7.39 -11.56 16.83
N ALA A 22 8.66 -11.45 16.47
CA ALA A 22 9.08 -10.54 15.41
C ALA A 22 8.47 -11.07 14.12
N ASP A 23 7.26 -10.58 13.80
CA ASP A 23 6.60 -10.83 12.54
C ASP A 23 7.46 -10.19 11.45
N ASN A 24 8.40 -10.98 10.92
CA ASN A 24 9.20 -10.61 9.76
C ASN A 24 8.29 -10.79 8.55
N GLU A 25 7.27 -9.93 8.45
CA GLU A 25 6.52 -9.78 7.23
C GLU A 25 7.51 -9.26 6.19
N LYS A 26 8.05 -10.18 5.39
CA LYS A 26 8.82 -9.83 4.21
C LYS A 26 7.83 -9.17 3.27
N ILE A 27 7.72 -7.85 3.37
CA ILE A 27 7.08 -7.03 2.36
C ILE A 27 7.93 -7.22 1.11
N TYR A 28 7.54 -8.16 0.25
CA TYR A 28 8.04 -8.20 -1.10
C TYR A 28 7.54 -6.89 -1.74
N GLN A 29 8.43 -5.90 -1.86
CA GLN A 29 8.18 -4.77 -2.74
C GLN A 29 8.04 -5.37 -4.14
N GLN A 30 6.79 -5.56 -4.56
CA GLN A 30 6.52 -6.04 -5.90
C GLN A 30 7.05 -5.00 -6.87
N GLU A 31 7.88 -5.44 -7.80
CA GLU A 31 8.42 -4.59 -8.84
C GLU A 31 7.24 -4.00 -9.63
N LYS A 32 7.20 -2.66 -9.75
CA LYS A 32 6.12 -1.97 -10.44
C LYS A 32 6.31 -2.15 -11.94
N THR A 33 5.62 -3.15 -12.46
CA THR A 33 5.53 -3.45 -13.88
C THR A 33 4.47 -2.59 -14.55
N VAL A 34 4.76 -2.10 -15.76
CA VAL A 34 3.76 -1.50 -16.65
C VAL A 34 3.82 -2.13 -18.04
N VAL A 35 2.72 -1.98 -18.78
CA VAL A 35 2.59 -2.47 -20.16
C VAL A 35 2.12 -1.42 -21.15
N THR A 36 1.49 -0.34 -20.68
CA THR A 36 0.82 0.65 -21.53
C THR A 36 1.79 1.41 -22.45
N ALA A 37 3.02 1.65 -21.98
CA ALA A 37 4.02 2.40 -22.74
C ALA A 37 4.59 1.63 -23.94
N SER A 38 4.74 0.31 -23.82
CA SER A 38 5.56 -0.51 -24.73
C SER A 38 4.85 -1.75 -25.29
N ARG A 39 3.62 -2.04 -24.82
CA ARG A 39 2.83 -3.26 -25.12
C ARG A 39 3.46 -4.58 -24.67
N TYR A 40 4.54 -4.53 -23.90
CA TYR A 40 5.16 -5.67 -23.22
C TYR A 40 5.49 -5.29 -21.78
N GLU A 41 5.81 -6.27 -20.96
CA GLU A 41 6.14 -6.05 -19.55
C GLU A 41 7.44 -5.26 -19.38
N GLN A 42 7.39 -4.13 -18.69
CA GLN A 42 8.58 -3.34 -18.39
C GLN A 42 8.53 -2.74 -16.99
N ALA A 43 9.68 -2.67 -16.30
CA ALA A 43 9.81 -1.97 -15.04
C ALA A 43 9.53 -0.46 -15.22
N GLN A 44 8.89 0.15 -14.23
CA GLN A 44 8.52 1.57 -14.29
C GLN A 44 9.72 2.51 -14.52
N ASP A 45 10.87 2.19 -13.92
CA ASP A 45 12.08 3.01 -13.97
C ASP A 45 12.80 2.97 -15.34
N ASP A 46 12.51 1.95 -16.16
CA ASP A 46 13.17 1.73 -17.46
C ASP A 46 12.43 2.41 -18.63
N ILE A 47 11.35 3.15 -18.35
CA ILE A 47 10.48 3.73 -19.38
C ILE A 47 11.01 5.06 -19.86
N ILE A 48 11.17 5.18 -21.18
CA ILE A 48 11.56 6.43 -21.86
C ILE A 48 10.40 7.44 -21.97
N PRO A 49 9.19 7.06 -22.44
CA PRO A 49 8.08 8.02 -22.52
C PRO A 49 7.55 8.44 -21.14
N SER A 50 7.05 9.67 -21.03
CA SER A 50 6.37 10.14 -19.83
C SER A 50 5.08 9.37 -19.61
N ILE A 51 4.95 8.73 -18.44
CA ILE A 51 3.72 8.05 -18.02
C ILE A 51 3.36 8.44 -16.59
N THR A 52 2.06 8.37 -16.29
CA THR A 52 1.56 8.48 -14.92
C THR A 52 0.75 7.25 -14.59
N VAL A 53 1.07 6.60 -13.47
CA VAL A 53 0.32 5.46 -12.93
C VAL A 53 -0.52 5.99 -11.77
N ILE A 54 -1.83 5.75 -11.83
CA ILE A 54 -2.76 6.08 -10.75
C ILE A 54 -3.06 4.78 -10.02
N ASP A 55 -2.53 4.63 -8.81
CA ASP A 55 -2.65 3.39 -8.04
C ASP A 55 -4.01 3.30 -7.34
N ARG A 56 -4.38 2.09 -6.90
CA ARG A 56 -5.64 1.87 -6.17
C ARG A 56 -5.73 2.73 -4.90
N GLU A 57 -4.62 2.87 -4.19
CA GLU A 57 -4.55 3.71 -2.98
C GLU A 57 -4.85 5.18 -3.31
N ASP A 58 -4.31 5.70 -4.41
CA ASP A 58 -4.59 7.07 -4.87
C ASP A 58 -6.09 7.26 -5.15
N ILE A 59 -6.72 6.30 -5.84
CA ILE A 59 -8.15 6.35 -6.15
C ILE A 59 -9.00 6.38 -4.87
N LEU A 60 -8.64 5.56 -3.88
CA LEU A 60 -9.37 5.49 -2.61
C LEU A 60 -9.21 6.78 -1.80
N ASN A 61 -8.00 7.34 -1.76
CA ASN A 61 -7.72 8.58 -1.05
C ASN A 61 -8.38 9.80 -1.71
N LEU A 62 -8.45 9.82 -3.04
CA LEU A 62 -9.08 10.91 -3.79
C LEU A 62 -10.62 10.83 -3.78
N GLN A 63 -11.20 9.67 -3.42
CA GLN A 63 -12.64 9.41 -3.44
C GLN A 63 -13.32 9.85 -4.76
N ALA A 64 -12.63 9.64 -5.88
CA ALA A 64 -13.12 10.06 -7.19
C ALA A 64 -14.39 9.31 -7.59
N ILE A 65 -15.36 10.01 -8.16
CA ILE A 65 -16.65 9.42 -8.57
C ILE A 65 -16.53 8.78 -9.95
N ASN A 66 -15.68 9.34 -10.81
CA ASN A 66 -15.46 8.86 -12.18
C ASN A 66 -13.99 9.04 -12.60
N ILE A 67 -13.63 8.46 -13.76
CA ILE A 67 -12.27 8.51 -14.31
C ILE A 67 -11.87 9.94 -14.70
N LEU A 68 -12.80 10.78 -15.17
CA LEU A 68 -12.47 12.16 -15.55
C LEU A 68 -12.05 12.98 -14.32
N ASP A 69 -12.57 12.68 -13.13
CA ASP A 69 -12.15 13.33 -11.88
C ASP A 69 -10.68 13.00 -11.58
N LEU A 70 -10.28 11.74 -11.79
CA LEU A 70 -8.89 11.30 -11.61
C LEU A 70 -7.95 11.94 -12.63
N LEU A 71 -8.38 12.02 -13.89
CA LEU A 71 -7.57 12.56 -15.00
C LEU A 71 -7.43 14.09 -14.94
N ALA A 72 -8.44 14.81 -14.47
CA ALA A 72 -8.41 16.27 -14.35
C ALA A 72 -7.34 16.78 -13.35
N LEU A 73 -6.84 15.90 -12.47
CA LEU A 73 -5.77 16.21 -11.51
C LEU A 73 -4.37 15.97 -12.09
N GLN A 74 -4.26 15.32 -13.25
CA GLN A 74 -2.98 14.95 -13.84
C GLN A 74 -2.38 16.11 -14.62
N GLN A 75 -1.06 16.27 -14.49
CA GLN A 75 -0.34 17.31 -15.22
C GLN A 75 -0.49 17.12 -16.73
N GLY A 76 -0.79 18.22 -17.44
CA GLY A 76 -0.89 18.21 -18.90
C GLY A 76 -2.22 17.65 -19.43
N ILE A 77 -3.19 17.34 -18.57
CA ILE A 77 -4.54 16.95 -18.96
C ILE A 77 -5.51 18.11 -18.68
N ASP A 78 -6.22 18.55 -19.72
CA ASP A 78 -7.37 19.44 -19.60
C ASP A 78 -8.65 18.67 -19.94
N VAL A 79 -9.67 18.79 -19.10
CA VAL A 79 -10.90 18.02 -19.18
C VAL A 79 -12.09 18.96 -19.34
N ALA A 80 -12.65 19.01 -20.54
CA ALA A 80 -13.92 19.67 -20.79
C ALA A 80 -15.09 18.71 -20.52
N ARG A 81 -16.12 19.17 -19.81
CA ARG A 81 -17.35 18.40 -19.53
C ARG A 81 -18.55 19.02 -20.23
N ASN A 82 -19.35 18.16 -20.87
CA ASN A 82 -20.65 18.51 -21.43
C ASN A 82 -21.75 17.98 -20.51
N GLY A 83 -22.11 18.77 -19.50
CA GLY A 83 -23.10 18.37 -18.48
C GLY A 83 -22.52 18.27 -17.08
N GLY A 84 -23.35 17.82 -16.13
CA GLY A 84 -22.98 17.68 -14.73
C GLY A 84 -22.27 16.37 -14.43
N ASN A 85 -21.85 16.17 -13.19
CA ASN A 85 -21.24 14.92 -12.76
C ASN A 85 -22.26 13.76 -12.88
N GLY A 86 -21.99 12.78 -13.75
CA GLY A 86 -22.75 11.53 -13.85
C GLY A 86 -23.78 11.41 -14.99
N THR A 87 -23.84 12.34 -15.94
CA THR A 87 -24.69 12.25 -17.14
C THR A 87 -24.01 11.61 -18.34
#